data_AF-A0A2J6TG44-F1
#
_entry.id   AF-A0A2J6TG44-F1
#
_cell.length_a   1.000
_cell.length_b   1.000
_cell.length_c   1.000
_cell.angle_alpha   90.00
_cell.angle_beta   90.00
_cell.angle_gamma   90.00
#
_symmetry.space_group_name_H-M   'P 1'
#
loop_
_entity.id
_entity.type
_entity.pdbx_description
1 polymer ?
#
loop_
_entity_poly.entity_id
_entity_poly.type
_entity_poly.pdbx_seq_one_letter_code
_entity_poly.pdbx_strand_id
1 'polypeptide(L)'
;MLLIPIQVHGGYVTAWNSASSDIIAAIKTQMASHSGYTLTVTGHSLGGALASLASPSLVGVGMTITTYTFGQPRTGNPAYANMVDQVLPFGKMFRVTHANDGVPQTITVADGYRHHSTEFWENDPAGANTTVQCY
;
A
#
# COMPACT_ATOMS: atom_id res chain seq x y z
N MET A 1 -16.71 -21.43 9.19
CA MET A 1 -15.74 -20.32 9.35
C MET A 1 -16.33 -19.11 8.63
N LEU A 2 -16.83 -18.10 9.35
CA LEU A 2 -17.37 -16.89 8.71
C LEU A 2 -16.20 -16.10 8.13
N LEU A 3 -16.14 -15.97 6.80
CA LEU A 3 -15.20 -15.07 6.14
C LEU A 3 -15.69 -13.64 6.35
N ILE A 4 -14.92 -12.85 7.10
CA ILE A 4 -15.17 -11.42 7.23
C ILE A 4 -14.94 -10.78 5.84
N PRO A 5 -15.88 -10.02 5.29
CA PRO A 5 -15.70 -9.39 3.98
C PRO A 5 -14.58 -8.34 4.03
N ILE A 6 -13.82 -8.21 2.95
CA ILE A 6 -12.84 -7.15 2.77
C ILE A 6 -13.56 -5.81 2.68
N GLN A 7 -13.15 -4.85 3.51
CA GLN A 7 -13.65 -3.48 3.49
C GLN A 7 -12.48 -2.51 3.46
N VAL A 8 -12.64 -1.44 2.69
CA VAL A 8 -11.63 -0.38 2.48
C VAL A 8 -12.29 0.98 2.61
N HIS A 9 -11.50 2.02 2.86
CA HIS A 9 -12.00 3.38 2.97
C HIS A 9 -12.68 3.82 1.66
N GLY A 10 -13.95 4.22 1.76
CA GLY A 10 -14.82 4.50 0.61
C GLY A 10 -14.28 5.59 -0.34
N GLY A 11 -13.69 6.65 0.21
CA GLY A 11 -13.08 7.71 -0.60
C GLY A 11 -11.84 7.23 -1.36
N TYR A 12 -11.03 6.34 -0.76
CA TYR A 12 -9.79 5.87 -1.39
C TYR A 12 -10.10 4.90 -2.52
N VAL A 13 -11.04 3.97 -2.31
CA VAL A 13 -11.45 3.03 -3.37
C VAL A 13 -12.18 3.74 -4.51
N THR A 14 -12.97 4.77 -4.22
CA THR A 14 -13.60 5.59 -5.25
C THR A 14 -12.56 6.29 -6.13
N ALA A 15 -11.54 6.90 -5.50
CA ALA A 15 -10.45 7.57 -6.21
C ALA A 15 -9.54 6.60 -7.00
N TRP A 16 -9.26 5.41 -6.47
CA TRP A 16 -8.55 4.37 -7.23
C TRP A 16 -9.38 3.93 -8.44
N ASN A 17 -10.64 3.58 -8.23
CA ASN A 17 -11.50 3.05 -9.28
C ASN A 17 -11.71 4.06 -10.41
N SER A 18 -11.75 5.36 -10.13
CA SER A 18 -11.94 6.40 -11.16
C SER A 18 -10.81 6.49 -12.19
N ALA A 19 -9.62 5.93 -11.91
CA ALA A 19 -8.47 5.98 -12.81
C ALA A 19 -7.82 4.61 -13.09
N SER A 20 -8.22 3.55 -12.37
CA SER A 20 -7.56 2.24 -12.40
C SER A 20 -7.46 1.62 -13.80
N SER A 21 -8.50 1.75 -14.65
CA SER A 21 -8.49 1.21 -16.01
C SER A 21 -7.37 1.80 -16.85
N ASP A 22 -7.25 3.12 -16.82
CA ASP A 22 -6.34 3.88 -17.66
C ASP A 22 -4.90 3.68 -17.18
N ILE A 23 -4.71 3.65 -15.85
CA ILE A 23 -3.42 3.35 -15.22
C ILE A 23 -2.96 1.94 -15.60
N ILE A 24 -3.82 0.92 -15.47
CA ILE A 24 -3.46 -0.47 -15.81
C ILE A 24 -3.13 -0.60 -17.30
N ALA A 25 -3.89 0.05 -18.18
CA ALA A 25 -3.62 0.06 -19.61
C ALA A 25 -2.26 0.71 -19.93
N ALA A 26 -1.99 1.89 -19.35
CA ALA A 26 -0.73 2.59 -19.53
C ALA A 26 0.47 1.76 -19.05
N ILE A 27 0.35 1.12 -17.88
CA ILE A 27 1.41 0.24 -17.34
C ILE A 27 1.68 -0.93 -18.29
N LYS A 28 0.64 -1.59 -18.82
CA LYS A 28 0.80 -2.68 -19.80
C LYS A 28 1.57 -2.23 -21.03
N THR A 29 1.25 -1.06 -21.59
CA THR A 29 1.97 -0.49 -22.73
C THR A 29 3.44 -0.22 -22.40
N GLN A 30 3.72 0.37 -21.24
CA GLN A 30 5.10 0.64 -20.82
C GLN A 30 5.89 -0.65 -20.62
N MET A 31 5.29 -1.68 -19.99
CA MET A 31 5.95 -2.96 -19.74
C MET A 31 6.21 -3.77 -21.00
N ALA A 32 5.33 -3.67 -22.01
CA ALA A 32 5.58 -4.26 -23.32
C ALA A 32 6.74 -3.56 -24.07
N SER A 33 6.95 -2.27 -23.83
CA SER A 33 7.96 -1.46 -24.53
C SER A 33 9.33 -1.46 -23.83
N HIS A 34 9.40 -1.89 -22.58
CA HIS A 34 10.61 -1.85 -21.75
C HIS A 34 10.90 -3.23 -21.16
N SER A 35 11.38 -4.15 -22.00
CA SER A 35 11.75 -5.50 -21.57
C SER A 35 12.81 -5.46 -20.47
N GLY A 36 12.61 -6.24 -19.40
CA GLY A 36 13.54 -6.34 -18.27
C GLY A 36 13.35 -5.29 -17.17
N TYR A 37 12.44 -4.34 -17.35
CA TYR A 37 12.11 -3.38 -16.30
C TYR A 37 11.26 -4.03 -15.21
N THR A 38 11.41 -3.54 -13.98
CA THR A 38 10.56 -3.89 -12.85
C THR A 38 9.55 -2.78 -12.57
N LEU A 39 8.34 -3.15 -12.14
CA LEU A 39 7.31 -2.18 -11.77
C LEU A 39 7.40 -1.85 -10.27
N THR A 40 7.48 -0.56 -9.96
CA THR A 40 7.39 -0.04 -8.59
C THR A 40 6.16 0.84 -8.44
N VAL A 41 5.40 0.63 -7.37
CA VAL A 41 4.24 1.46 -7.01
C VAL A 41 4.61 2.29 -5.78
N THR A 42 4.31 3.58 -5.80
CA THR A 42 4.61 4.44 -4.65
C THR A 42 3.58 5.54 -4.44
N GLY A 43 3.56 6.10 -3.24
CA GLY A 43 2.75 7.27 -2.91
C GLY A 43 2.92 7.74 -1.47
N HIS A 44 2.65 9.03 -1.26
CA HIS A 44 2.68 9.68 0.05
C HIS A 44 1.26 10.07 0.52
N SER A 45 0.97 9.98 1.81
CA SER A 45 -0.32 10.36 2.40
C SER A 45 -1.49 9.63 1.72
N LEU A 46 -2.49 10.34 1.18
CA LEU A 46 -3.56 9.77 0.34
C LEU A 46 -2.98 8.88 -0.79
N GLY A 47 -1.91 9.31 -1.44
CA GLY A 47 -1.24 8.53 -2.48
C GLY A 47 -0.69 7.21 -1.95
N GLY A 48 -0.29 7.13 -0.68
CA GLY A 48 0.12 5.89 -0.03
C GLY A 48 -1.05 4.92 0.14
N ALA A 49 -2.25 5.42 0.42
CA ALA A 49 -3.46 4.60 0.46
C ALA A 49 -3.85 4.12 -0.96
N LEU A 50 -3.74 4.99 -1.97
CA LEU A 50 -3.99 4.61 -3.36
C LEU A 50 -2.98 3.58 -3.86
N ALA A 51 -1.69 3.72 -3.51
CA ALA A 51 -0.66 2.72 -3.80
C ALA A 51 -0.99 1.36 -3.15
N SER A 52 -1.50 1.36 -1.91
CA SER A 52 -1.97 0.16 -1.22
C SER A 52 -3.12 -0.56 -1.93
N LEU A 53 -4.03 0.18 -2.58
CA LEU A 53 -5.15 -0.37 -3.34
C LEU A 53 -4.74 -0.79 -4.75
N ALA A 54 -3.86 -0.01 -5.38
CA ALA A 54 -3.33 -0.28 -6.70
C ALA A 54 -2.52 -1.58 -6.73
N SER A 55 -1.72 -1.81 -5.70
CA SER A 55 -0.78 -2.94 -5.64
C SER A 55 -1.45 -4.32 -5.79
N PRO A 56 -2.44 -4.72 -4.96
CA PRO A 56 -3.15 -5.98 -5.15
C PRO A 56 -3.96 -6.01 -6.46
N SER A 57 -4.45 -4.86 -6.96
CA SER A 57 -5.13 -4.77 -8.26
C SER A 57 -4.19 -5.13 -9.41
N LEU A 58 -2.94 -4.62 -9.37
CA LEU A 58 -1.91 -4.89 -10.37
C LEU A 58 -1.41 -6.34 -10.30
N VAL A 59 -1.22 -6.87 -9.09
CA VAL A 59 -0.89 -8.30 -8.92
C VAL A 59 -2.02 -9.19 -9.46
N GLY A 60 -3.28 -8.83 -9.20
CA GLY A 60 -4.45 -9.55 -9.72
C GLY A 60 -4.54 -9.62 -11.24
N VAL A 61 -3.91 -8.68 -11.97
CA VAL A 61 -3.80 -8.72 -13.44
C VAL A 61 -2.47 -9.30 -13.93
N GLY A 62 -1.73 -9.98 -13.05
CA GLY A 62 -0.52 -10.75 -13.39
C GLY A 62 0.79 -9.96 -13.34
N MET A 63 0.81 -8.77 -12.74
CA MET A 63 2.03 -7.97 -12.66
C MET A 63 2.86 -8.30 -11.41
N THR A 64 4.18 -8.39 -11.57
CA THR A 64 5.12 -8.45 -10.44
C THR A 64 5.55 -7.04 -10.07
N ILE A 65 5.32 -6.66 -8.82
CA ILE A 65 5.58 -5.29 -8.34
C ILE A 65 6.41 -5.27 -7.06
N THR A 66 6.93 -4.09 -6.73
CA THR A 66 7.36 -3.74 -5.37
C THR A 66 6.69 -2.42 -4.99
N THR A 67 6.26 -2.28 -3.75
CA THR A 67 5.47 -1.12 -3.32
C THR A 67 6.10 -0.44 -2.12
N TYR A 68 6.21 0.88 -2.19
CA TYR A 68 6.70 1.73 -1.11
C TYR A 68 5.65 2.80 -0.81
N THR A 69 5.21 2.92 0.43
CA THR A 69 4.26 3.97 0.82
C THR A 69 4.84 4.80 1.94
N PHE A 70 4.49 6.09 2.00
CA PHE A 70 5.03 7.04 2.96
C PHE A 70 3.88 7.77 3.67
N GLY A 71 3.83 7.73 5.00
CA GLY A 71 2.74 8.38 5.76
C GLY A 71 1.36 7.86 5.37
N GLN A 72 1.26 6.58 5.01
CA GLN A 72 0.02 5.96 4.54
C GLN A 72 -1.02 5.89 5.67
N PRO A 73 -2.25 6.41 5.50
CA PRO A 73 -3.34 6.20 6.46
C PRO A 73 -3.87 4.77 6.39
N ARG A 74 -4.47 4.27 7.48
CA ARG A 74 -5.07 2.92 7.48
C ARG A 74 -6.09 2.81 6.35
N THR A 75 -5.88 1.85 5.44
CA THR A 75 -6.62 1.82 4.17
C THR A 75 -7.84 0.89 4.20
N GLY A 76 -7.86 -0.11 5.08
CA GLY A 76 -9.00 -1.02 5.21
C GLY A 76 -9.03 -1.79 6.52
N ASN A 77 -9.96 -2.74 6.59
CA ASN A 77 -10.21 -3.57 7.76
C ASN A 77 -9.16 -4.70 7.89
N PRO A 78 -9.19 -5.50 8.98
CA PRO A 78 -8.24 -6.60 9.15
C PRO A 78 -8.23 -7.62 8.02
N ALA A 79 -9.38 -7.88 7.38
CA ALA A 79 -9.47 -8.78 6.22
C ALA A 79 -8.73 -8.20 5.01
N TYR A 80 -8.86 -6.90 4.74
CA TYR A 80 -8.06 -6.20 3.72
C TYR A 80 -6.57 -6.29 4.02
N ALA A 81 -6.15 -5.96 5.25
CA ALA A 81 -4.74 -5.98 5.62
C ALA A 81 -4.12 -7.39 5.49
N ASN A 82 -4.86 -8.44 5.87
CA ASN A 82 -4.43 -9.83 5.66
C ASN A 82 -4.30 -10.18 4.18
N MET A 83 -5.23 -9.71 3.33
CA MET A 83 -5.14 -9.92 1.89
C MET A 83 -3.91 -9.24 1.30
N VAL A 84 -3.60 -8.00 1.71
CA VAL A 84 -2.39 -7.30 1.29
C VAL A 84 -1.14 -8.07 1.71
N ASP A 85 -1.05 -8.53 2.96
CA ASP A 85 0.09 -9.32 3.46
C ASP A 85 0.27 -10.64 2.69
N GLN A 86 -0.82 -11.26 2.23
CA GLN A 86 -0.79 -12.50 1.43
C GLN A 86 -0.36 -12.26 -0.01
N VAL A 87 -0.89 -11.22 -0.66
CA VAL A 87 -0.63 -10.90 -2.07
C VAL A 87 0.74 -10.24 -2.24
N LEU A 88 1.19 -9.50 -1.23
CA LEU A 88 2.43 -8.74 -1.20
C LEU A 88 3.21 -9.09 0.08
N PRO A 89 3.84 -10.27 0.13
CA PRO A 89 4.60 -10.71 1.29
C PRO A 89 5.83 -9.82 1.54
N PHE A 90 6.54 -10.09 2.64
CA PHE A 90 7.77 -9.38 3.00
C PHE A 90 8.74 -9.25 1.80
N GLY A 91 9.29 -8.04 1.62
CA GLY A 91 10.11 -7.68 0.47
C GLY A 91 9.31 -7.17 -0.75
N LYS A 92 7.97 -7.15 -0.69
CA LYS A 92 7.10 -6.58 -1.73
C LYS A 92 6.31 -5.36 -1.30
N MET A 93 6.03 -5.21 -0.01
CA MET A 93 5.32 -4.06 0.56
C MET A 93 6.12 -3.43 1.70
N PHE A 94 6.46 -2.16 1.54
CA PHE A 94 7.20 -1.36 2.51
C PHE A 94 6.35 -0.16 2.92
N ARG A 95 5.83 -0.16 4.16
CA ARG A 95 5.07 0.96 4.71
C ARG A 95 5.97 1.83 5.56
N VAL A 96 6.39 2.97 5.04
CA VAL A 96 7.29 3.91 5.71
C VAL A 96 6.49 4.94 6.51
N THR A 97 6.88 5.14 7.77
CA THR A 97 6.36 6.18 8.66
C THR A 97 7.52 7.01 9.22
N HIS A 98 7.25 8.24 9.65
CA HIS A 98 8.29 9.18 10.06
C HIS A 98 7.93 9.82 11.40
N ALA A 99 8.85 9.72 12.38
CA ALA A 99 8.78 10.35 13.69
C ALA A 99 7.36 10.31 14.30
N ASN A 100 6.73 11.47 14.48
CA ASN A 100 5.38 11.63 15.05
C ASN A 100 4.30 11.97 14.00
N ASP A 101 4.49 11.58 12.73
CA ASP A 101 3.47 11.73 11.70
C ASP A 101 2.14 11.09 12.15
N GLY A 102 1.10 11.93 12.27
CA GLY A 102 -0.22 11.52 12.70
C GLY A 102 -1.06 10.88 11.58
N VAL A 103 -0.70 11.05 10.30
CA VAL A 103 -1.50 10.55 9.16
C VAL A 103 -1.72 9.04 9.24
N PRO A 104 -0.70 8.19 9.51
CA PRO A 104 -0.89 6.76 9.73
C PRO A 104 -1.87 6.41 10.86
N GLN A 105 -2.17 7.36 11.77
CA GLN A 105 -3.04 7.16 12.92
C GLN A 105 -4.44 7.77 12.77
N THR A 106 -4.67 8.63 11.77
CA THR A 106 -5.93 9.39 11.58
C THR A 106 -7.20 8.55 11.53
N ILE A 107 -7.18 7.41 10.83
CA ILE A 107 -8.27 6.43 10.82
C ILE A 107 -7.93 5.37 11.85
N THR A 108 -8.78 5.18 12.87
CA THR A 108 -8.38 4.44 14.08
C THR A 108 -8.67 2.94 13.99
N VAL A 109 -8.04 2.17 14.88
CA VAL A 109 -8.39 0.74 15.06
C VAL A 109 -9.78 0.56 15.67
N ALA A 110 -10.27 1.54 16.43
CA ALA A 110 -11.62 1.53 16.99
C ALA A 110 -12.70 1.65 15.90
N ASP A 111 -12.38 2.32 14.79
CA ASP A 111 -13.23 2.40 13.59
C ASP A 111 -13.17 1.11 12.73
N GLY A 112 -12.48 0.07 13.20
CA GLY A 112 -12.38 -1.23 12.53
C GLY A 112 -11.29 -1.32 11.45
N TYR A 113 -10.35 -0.37 11.40
CA TYR A 113 -9.26 -0.36 10.44
C TYR A 113 -7.98 -0.99 10.98
N ARG A 114 -7.15 -1.54 10.10
CA ARG A 114 -5.82 -2.09 10.46
C ARG A 114 -4.82 -1.81 9.35
N HIS A 115 -3.58 -1.50 9.73
CA HIS A 115 -2.46 -1.50 8.80
C HIS A 115 -2.10 -2.93 8.39
N HIS A 116 -1.70 -3.10 7.14
CA HIS A 116 -0.97 -4.30 6.73
C HIS A 116 0.49 -4.21 7.23
N SER A 117 1.18 -5.34 7.23
CA SER A 117 2.61 -5.46 7.55
C SER A 117 3.44 -4.97 6.33
N THR A 118 4.74 -4.69 6.35
CA THR A 118 5.71 -4.46 7.41
C THR A 118 5.99 -2.96 7.47
N GLU A 119 6.13 -2.40 8.67
CA GLU A 119 6.44 -0.98 8.84
C GLU A 119 7.93 -0.73 8.93
N PHE A 120 8.38 0.35 8.30
CA PHE A 120 9.70 0.92 8.47
C PHE A 120 9.52 2.31 9.07
N TRP A 121 9.77 2.43 10.38
CA TRP A 121 9.65 3.68 11.10
C TRP A 121 11.01 4.39 11.09
N GLU A 122 11.07 5.52 10.41
CA GLU A 122 12.23 6.41 10.37
C GLU A 122 12.11 7.47 11.46
N ASN A 123 13.19 7.70 12.21
CA ASN A 123 13.29 8.79 13.19
C ASN A 123 14.34 9.83 12.80
N ASP A 124 14.29 11.00 13.43
CA ASP A 124 15.23 12.08 13.21
C ASP A 124 16.59 11.85 13.92
N PRO A 125 17.72 12.27 13.31
CA PRO A 125 17.82 12.69 11.92
C PRO A 125 17.59 11.51 10.96
N ALA A 126 16.94 11.78 9.83
CA ALA A 126 16.69 10.80 8.77
C ALA A 126 17.95 10.01 8.39
N GLY A 127 17.88 8.68 8.47
CA GLY A 127 19.03 7.81 8.23
C GLY A 127 18.73 6.32 8.39
N ALA A 128 19.57 5.50 7.77
CA ALA A 128 19.43 4.04 7.88
C ALA A 128 19.65 3.54 9.32
N ASN A 129 20.53 4.19 10.08
CA ASN A 129 20.80 3.87 11.49
C ASN A 129 19.68 4.34 12.44
N THR A 130 18.77 5.19 11.97
CA THR A 130 17.61 5.72 12.71
C THR A 130 16.29 5.18 12.17
N THR A 131 16.34 4.21 11.24
CA THR A 131 15.17 3.50 10.70
C THR A 131 15.08 2.11 11.30
N VAL A 132 13.92 1.75 11.84
CA VAL A 132 13.66 0.43 12.42
C VAL A 132 12.52 -0.27 11.69
N GLN A 133 12.64 -1.58 11.54
CA GLN A 133 11.55 -2.43 11.06
C GLN A 133 10.63 -2.78 12.24
N CYS A 134 9.35 -2.43 12.15
CA CYS A 134 8.35 -2.77 13.16
C CYS A 134 7.55 -4.01 12.72
N TYR A 135 7.14 -4.82 13.71
CA TYR A 135 6.38 -6.06 13.53
C TYR A 135 4.97 -5.94 14.14
#